data_AF-A0A355DSI1-F1
#
_entry.id   AF-A0A355DSI1-F1
#
_cell.length_a   1.000
_cell.length_b   1.000
_cell.length_c   1.000
_cell.angle_alpha   90.00
_cell.angle_beta   90.00
_cell.angle_gamma   90.00
#
_symmetry.space_group_name_H-M   'P 1'
#
loop_
_entity.id
_entity.type
_entity.pdbx_description
1 polymer ?
#
loop_
_entity_poly.entity_id
_entity_poly.type
_entity_poly.pdbx_seq_one_letter_code
_entity_poly.pdbx_strand_id
1 'polypeptide(L)' 'IREENTSTSLPVLTIGTLDRFSDRKYREQCAVRLVDILLDLENYRGVGRIFIP' A
#
# COMPACT_ATOMS: atom_id res chain seq x y z
N ILE A 1 -9.56 0.25 -13.01
CA ILE A 1 -8.97 -0.27 -11.76
C ILE A 1 -9.99 -0.42 -10.63
N ARG A 2 -10.76 0.61 -10.24
CA ARG A 2 -11.73 0.46 -9.13
C ARG A 2 -12.92 -0.46 -9.47
N GLU A 3 -13.34 -0.48 -10.72
CA GLU A 3 -14.53 -1.19 -11.20
C GLU A 3 -14.38 -2.72 -11.26
N GLU A 4 -13.15 -3.24 -11.20
CA GLU A 4 -12.86 -4.70 -11.23
C GLU A 4 -12.47 -5.26 -9.85
N ASN A 5 -12.56 -4.46 -8.80
CA ASN A 5 -12.20 -4.90 -7.46
C ASN A 5 -13.24 -5.90 -6.93
N THR A 6 -12.78 -7.07 -6.48
CA THR A 6 -13.61 -8.10 -5.85
C THR A 6 -13.23 -8.26 -4.38
N SER A 7 -14.03 -8.99 -3.60
CA SER A 7 -13.73 -9.25 -2.19
C SER A 7 -12.41 -10.00 -1.95
N THR A 8 -11.85 -10.64 -2.98
CA THR A 8 -10.60 -11.41 -2.88
C THR A 8 -9.41 -10.72 -3.53
N SER A 9 -9.64 -9.59 -4.22
CA SER A 9 -8.60 -8.80 -4.88
C SER A 9 -7.54 -8.34 -3.87
N LEU A 10 -6.28 -8.38 -4.29
CA LEU A 10 -5.18 -7.79 -3.53
C LEU A 10 -5.27 -6.26 -3.58
N PRO A 11 -4.82 -5.56 -2.52
CA PRO A 11 -4.79 -4.11 -2.53
C PRO A 11 -3.74 -3.59 -3.53
N VAL A 12 -4.06 -2.48 -4.19
CA VAL A 12 -3.10 -1.70 -4.98
C VAL A 12 -2.46 -0.68 -4.06
N LEU A 13 -1.15 -0.80 -3.84
CA LEU A 13 -0.39 0.14 -3.01
C LEU A 13 0.14 1.29 -3.87
N THR A 14 -0.06 2.53 -3.42
CA THR A 14 0.45 3.74 -4.08
C THR A 14 1.32 4.52 -3.11
N ILE A 15 2.57 4.78 -3.48
CA ILE A 15 3.50 5.65 -2.75
C ILE A 15 3.08 7.09 -3.02
N GLY A 16 2.73 7.84 -1.97
CA GLY A 16 2.02 9.12 -2.13
C GLY A 16 2.89 10.28 -2.61
N THR A 17 4.14 10.36 -2.15
CA THR A 17 5.03 11.53 -2.34
C THR A 17 6.35 11.13 -2.99
N LEU A 18 6.32 10.87 -4.29
CA LEU A 18 7.51 10.45 -5.06
C LEU A 18 8.70 11.43 -4.93
N ASP A 19 8.45 12.73 -4.79
CA ASP A 19 9.50 13.74 -4.60
C ASP A 19 10.33 13.52 -3.33
N ARG A 20 9.75 12.83 -2.33
CA ARG A 20 10.43 12.48 -1.08
C ARG A 20 11.12 11.12 -1.15
N PHE A 21 11.09 10.43 -2.28
CA PHE A 21 11.69 9.10 -2.37
C PHE A 21 13.21 9.10 -2.18
N SER A 22 13.89 10.25 -2.31
CA SER A 22 15.31 10.41 -1.97
C SER A 22 15.58 10.42 -0.45
N ASP A 23 14.59 10.79 0.37
CA ASP A 23 14.65 10.77 1.84
C ASP A 23 14.62 9.32 2.35
N ARG A 24 15.70 8.90 3.02
CA ARG A 24 15.82 7.56 3.60
C ARG A 24 14.69 7.27 4.58
N LYS A 25 14.35 8.22 5.46
CA LYS A 25 13.33 8.03 6.49
C LYS A 25 11.96 7.80 5.86
N TYR A 26 11.70 8.51 4.77
CA TYR A 26 10.47 8.33 4.00
C TYR A 26 10.40 6.93 3.37
N ARG A 27 11.47 6.44 2.74
CA ARG A 27 11.52 5.05 2.23
C ARG A 27 11.33 4.00 3.32
N GLU A 28 11.91 4.22 4.51
CA GLU A 28 11.71 3.34 5.66
C GLU A 28 10.24 3.31 6.11
N GLN A 29 9.55 4.45 6.10
CA GLN A 29 8.11 4.50 6.37
C GLN A 29 7.29 3.74 5.33
N CYS A 30 7.62 3.86 4.03
CA CYS A 30 6.98 3.06 2.98
C CYS A 30 7.17 1.55 3.26
N ALA A 31 8.40 1.13 3.61
CA ALA A 31 8.72 -0.26 3.86
C ALA A 31 7.99 -0.83 5.08
N VAL A 32 7.93 -0.08 6.19
CA VAL A 32 7.17 -0.48 7.39
C VAL A 32 5.70 -0.68 7.05
N ARG A 33 5.08 0.27 6.34
CA ARG A 33 3.66 0.16 5.95
C ARG A 33 3.42 -1.02 4.99
N LEU A 34 4.36 -1.30 4.10
CA LEU A 34 4.28 -2.47 3.22
C LEU A 34 4.31 -3.79 4.02
N VAL A 35 5.20 -3.89 5.01
CA VAL A 35 5.28 -5.06 5.89
C VAL A 35 4.02 -5.21 6.74
N ASP A 36 3.50 -4.13 7.33
CA ASP A 36 2.25 -4.16 8.11
C ASP A 36 1.08 -4.74 7.28
N ILE A 37 0.97 -4.32 6.01
CA ILE A 37 -0.09 -4.78 5.11
C ILE A 37 0.11 -6.26 4.74
N LEU A 38 1.35 -6.69 4.50
CA LEU A 38 1.64 -8.09 4.18
C LEU A 38 1.37 -9.04 5.35
N LEU A 39 1.65 -8.60 6.58
CA LEU A 39 1.41 -9.39 7.79
C LEU A 39 -0.08 -9.57 8.11
N ASP A 40 -0.93 -8.66 7.63
CA ASP A 40 -2.37 -8.69 7.86
C ASP A 40 -3.17 -8.67 6.54
N LEU A 41 -2.62 -9.30 5.49
CA LEU A 41 -3.10 -9.17 4.11
C LEU A 41 -4.57 -9.54 3.94
N GLU A 42 -5.06 -10.51 4.72
CA GLU A 42 -6.45 -10.97 4.65
C GLU A 42 -7.44 -9.85 5.03
N ASN A 43 -7.08 -8.97 5.97
CA ASN A 43 -7.88 -7.80 6.33
C ASN A 43 -7.81 -6.68 5.27
N TYR A 44 -6.87 -6.76 4.32
CA TYR A 44 -6.71 -5.78 3.24
C TYR A 44 -7.23 -6.27 1.88
N ARG A 45 -7.75 -7.50 1.78
CA ARG A 45 -8.38 -7.97 0.55
C ARG A 45 -9.64 -7.18 0.23
N GLY A 46 -9.85 -6.88 -1.06
CA GLY A 46 -11.00 -6.14 -1.55
C GLY A 46 -11.07 -4.68 -1.11
N VAL A 47 -10.08 -4.15 -0.39
CA VAL A 47 -10.00 -2.73 0.01
C VAL A 47 -9.73 -1.83 -1.20
N GLY A 48 -9.19 -2.38 -2.29
CA GLY A 48 -8.85 -1.64 -3.49
C GLY A 48 -7.53 -0.89 -3.35
N ARG A 49 -7.52 0.45 -3.49
CA ARG A 49 -6.28 1.23 -3.47
C ARG A 49 -5.98 1.78 -2.07
N ILE A 50 -4.75 1.56 -1.61
CA ILE A 50 -4.23 2.08 -0.34
C ILE A 50 -3.04 3.00 -0.65
N PHE A 51 -3.03 4.19 -0.05
CA PHE A 51 -1.89 5.09 -0.11
C PHE A 51 -0.99 4.82 1.09
N ILE A 52 0.27 4.51 0.80
CA ILE A 52 1.34 4.46 1.80
C ILE A 52 2.17 5.73 1.67
N PRO A 53 2.89 6.15 2.73
CA PRO A 53 3.73 7.34 2.72
C PRO A 53 4.40 7.53 1.39
#